data_AF-A0AAU1E5X4-F1
#
_entry.id   AF-A0AAU1E5X4-F1
#
_cell.length_a   1.000
_cell.length_b   1.000
_cell.length_c   1.000
_cell.angle_alpha   90.00
_cell.angle_beta   90.00
_cell.angle_gamma   90.00
#
_symmetry.space_group_name_H-M   'P 1'
#
loop_
_entity.id
_entity.type
_entity.pdbx_description
1 polymer ?
#
loop_
_entity_poly.entity_id
_entity_poly.type
_entity_poly.pdbx_seq_one_letter_code
_entity_poly.pdbx_strand_id
1 'polypeptide(L)'
;MRVYLGSDHAGLELKNHLVEWLKAAGHEPVDCGPHIYDAQDDYPPFCLRAAERTVADPGSLGIVIGGSGNGEQIAANKVAGVRAVLAWSEETAALGREHNNANVMSVGARMHTEEEATKFVETFLGTPFTGEERHVRRIQMLADYETTRELPPIPAHHPQQP
;
A
#
# COMPACT_ATOMS: atom_id res chain seq x y z
N MET A 1 -1.30 -15.97 2.53
CA MET A 1 -0.53 -15.26 1.48
C MET A 1 0.66 -14.57 2.12
N ARG A 2 1.71 -14.27 1.35
CA ARG A 2 2.86 -13.51 1.86
C ARG A 2 2.52 -12.02 1.94
N VAL A 3 2.90 -11.39 3.05
CA VAL A 3 2.66 -9.96 3.28
C VAL A 3 3.95 -9.28 3.75
N TYR A 4 4.45 -8.30 3.00
CA TYR A 4 5.65 -7.53 3.38
C TYR A 4 5.27 -6.30 4.19
N LEU A 5 5.84 -6.14 5.38
CA LEU A 5 5.54 -5.02 6.26
C LEU A 5 6.75 -4.10 6.42
N GLY A 6 6.54 -2.79 6.36
CA GLY A 6 7.55 -1.79 6.69
C GLY A 6 6.95 -0.65 7.49
N SER A 7 7.68 -0.06 8.43
CA SER A 7 7.22 1.13 9.15
C SER A 7 8.33 2.14 9.43
N ASP A 8 8.03 3.17 10.21
CA ASP A 8 9.01 3.91 11.03
C ASP A 8 8.72 3.65 12.52
N HIS A 9 9.34 4.41 13.40
CA HIS A 9 9.08 4.40 14.84
C HIS A 9 7.63 4.68 15.21
N ALA A 10 6.93 5.53 14.45
CA ALA A 10 5.54 5.87 14.72
C ALA A 10 4.59 4.72 14.38
N GLY A 11 4.97 3.86 13.44
CA GLY A 11 4.23 2.66 13.06
C GLY A 11 4.68 1.35 13.71
N LEU A 12 5.77 1.35 14.49
CA LEU A 12 6.44 0.13 14.97
C LEU A 12 5.51 -0.80 15.78
N GLU A 13 4.78 -0.25 16.76
CA GLU A 13 3.90 -1.07 17.61
C GLU A 13 2.79 -1.72 16.79
N LEU A 14 2.10 -0.94 15.94
CA LEU A 14 1.06 -1.46 15.05
C LEU A 14 1.63 -2.48 14.07
N LYS A 15 2.84 -2.27 13.52
CA LYS A 15 3.51 -3.25 12.66
C LYS A 15 3.71 -4.57 13.40
N ASN A 16 4.23 -4.53 14.61
CA ASN A 16 4.52 -5.73 15.40
C ASN A 16 3.24 -6.50 15.74
N HIS A 17 2.18 -5.77 16.13
CA HIS A 17 0.85 -6.35 16.28
C HIS A 17 0.36 -7.03 15.01
N LEU A 18 0.42 -6.33 13.86
CA LEU A 18 -0.03 -6.88 12.58
C LEU A 18 0.80 -8.09 12.14
N VAL A 19 2.10 -8.14 12.43
CA VAL A 19 2.92 -9.33 12.18
C VAL A 19 2.38 -10.53 12.95
N GLU A 20 2.01 -10.38 14.22
CA GLU A 20 1.45 -11.50 15.00
C GLU A 20 0.04 -11.86 14.56
N TRP A 21 -0.81 -10.86 14.30
CA TRP A 21 -2.16 -11.09 13.78
C TRP A 21 -2.14 -11.81 12.42
N LEU A 22 -1.26 -11.41 11.50
CA LEU A 22 -1.11 -12.05 10.19
C LEU A 22 -0.74 -13.54 10.32
N LYS A 23 0.18 -13.88 11.23
CA LYS A 23 0.52 -15.29 11.52
C LYS A 23 -0.70 -16.05 12.02
N ALA A 24 -1.43 -15.48 12.99
CA ALA A 24 -2.62 -16.09 13.57
C ALA A 24 -3.75 -16.27 12.52
N ALA A 25 -3.86 -15.36 11.56
CA ALA A 25 -4.80 -15.40 10.44
C ALA A 25 -4.36 -16.34 9.29
N GLY A 26 -3.25 -17.07 9.42
CA GLY A 26 -2.76 -18.01 8.41
C GLY A 26 -2.05 -17.36 7.22
N HIS A 27 -1.56 -16.13 7.38
CA HIS A 27 -0.70 -15.44 6.43
C HIS A 27 0.79 -15.61 6.78
N GLU A 28 1.67 -15.23 5.85
CA GLU A 28 3.12 -15.30 6.01
C GLU A 28 3.68 -13.86 6.04
N PRO A 29 3.72 -13.20 7.21
CA PRO A 29 4.26 -11.85 7.31
C PRO A 29 5.78 -11.85 7.21
N VAL A 30 6.30 -10.85 6.52
CA VAL A 30 7.74 -10.58 6.38
C VAL A 30 8.02 -9.15 6.82
N ASP A 31 8.55 -9.02 8.03
CA ASP A 31 8.95 -7.73 8.60
C ASP A 31 10.21 -7.21 7.92
N CYS A 32 10.10 -6.08 7.22
CA CYS A 32 11.20 -5.37 6.56
C CYS A 32 11.79 -4.25 7.43
N GLY A 33 11.33 -4.13 8.67
CA GLY A 33 11.79 -3.19 9.67
C GLY A 33 10.90 -1.94 9.81
N PRO A 34 11.25 -1.06 10.76
CA PRO A 34 12.29 -1.22 11.78
C PRO A 34 11.96 -2.37 12.74
N HIS A 35 13.01 -2.95 13.34
CA HIS A 35 12.88 -4.04 14.33
C HIS A 35 13.08 -3.56 15.77
N ILE A 36 13.47 -2.31 15.94
CA ILE A 36 13.70 -1.65 17.23
C ILE A 36 13.07 -0.26 17.18
N TYR A 37 12.72 0.28 18.33
CA TYR A 37 12.26 1.66 18.43
C TYR A 37 13.45 2.63 18.39
N ASP A 38 13.42 3.56 17.44
CA ASP A 38 14.28 4.72 17.39
C ASP A 38 13.45 5.95 16.99
N ALA A 39 13.21 6.85 17.94
CA ALA A 39 12.36 8.02 17.73
C ALA A 39 12.85 8.99 16.63
N GLN A 40 14.07 8.79 16.11
CA GLN A 40 14.65 9.59 15.03
C GLN A 40 14.81 8.82 13.72
N ASP A 41 14.29 7.59 13.63
CA ASP A 41 14.37 6.84 12.38
C ASP A 41 13.53 7.46 11.26
N ASP A 42 13.85 7.04 10.04
CA ASP A 42 13.21 7.51 8.82
C ASP A 42 12.40 6.38 8.19
N TYR A 43 11.16 6.66 7.74
CA TYR A 43 10.30 5.69 7.07
C TYR A 43 10.78 5.16 5.71
N PRO A 44 11.47 5.94 4.82
CA PRO A 44 11.73 5.49 3.45
C PRO A 44 12.52 4.19 3.33
N PRO A 45 13.62 3.96 4.08
CA PRO A 45 14.37 2.70 4.02
C PRO A 45 13.51 1.46 4.21
N PHE A 46 12.51 1.49 5.07
CA PHE A 46 11.68 0.33 5.39
C PHE A 46 10.52 0.18 4.40
N CYS A 47 9.85 1.30 4.07
CA CYS A 47 8.75 1.32 3.12
C CYS A 47 9.19 0.87 1.72
N LEU A 48 10.34 1.37 1.24
CA LEU A 48 10.89 0.98 -0.06
C LEU A 48 11.22 -0.51 -0.13
N ARG A 49 11.78 -1.08 0.95
CA ARG A 49 12.08 -2.53 1.00
C ARG A 49 10.82 -3.39 0.99
N ALA A 50 9.79 -3.02 1.74
CA ALA A 50 8.51 -3.73 1.70
C ALA A 50 7.88 -3.66 0.29
N ALA A 51 7.93 -2.47 -0.32
CA ALA A 51 7.35 -2.20 -1.62
C ALA A 51 8.09 -2.91 -2.77
N GLU A 52 9.43 -2.87 -2.82
CA GLU A 52 10.24 -3.61 -3.82
C GLU A 52 10.01 -5.12 -3.74
N ARG A 53 9.99 -5.68 -2.52
CA ARG A 53 9.76 -7.11 -2.34
C ARG A 53 8.35 -7.52 -2.74
N THR A 54 7.36 -6.66 -2.50
CA THR A 54 5.99 -6.89 -2.94
C THR A 54 5.88 -7.00 -4.46
N VAL A 55 6.55 -6.10 -5.22
CA VAL A 55 6.56 -6.16 -6.68
C VAL A 55 7.34 -7.37 -7.20
N ALA A 56 8.46 -7.70 -6.55
CA ALA A 56 9.32 -8.82 -6.93
C ALA A 56 8.72 -10.21 -6.64
N ASP A 57 7.65 -10.29 -5.83
CA ASP A 57 6.97 -11.54 -5.47
C ASP A 57 5.48 -11.51 -5.91
N PRO A 58 5.17 -11.87 -7.17
CA PRO A 58 3.81 -11.83 -7.69
C PRO A 58 2.83 -12.65 -6.84
N GLY A 59 1.72 -12.01 -6.44
CA GLY A 59 0.70 -12.62 -5.57
C GLY A 59 0.91 -12.33 -4.08
N SER A 60 2.02 -11.71 -3.70
CA SER A 60 2.18 -11.08 -2.39
C SER A 60 1.48 -9.72 -2.32
N LEU A 61 1.31 -9.22 -1.10
CA LEU A 61 0.85 -7.85 -0.83
C LEU A 61 1.81 -7.17 0.16
N GLY A 62 1.77 -5.84 0.22
CA GLY A 62 2.56 -5.03 1.13
C GLY A 62 1.71 -4.17 2.06
N ILE A 63 2.20 -3.91 3.26
CA ILE A 63 1.63 -2.97 4.22
C ILE A 63 2.74 -2.04 4.71
N VAL A 64 2.56 -0.73 4.55
CA VAL A 64 3.49 0.28 5.07
C VAL A 64 2.80 1.15 6.13
N ILE A 65 3.51 1.49 7.20
CA ILE A 65 2.88 2.05 8.41
C ILE A 65 3.72 3.19 8.95
N GLY A 66 3.10 4.30 9.29
CA GLY A 66 3.78 5.38 10.01
C GLY A 66 2.80 6.18 10.82
N GLY A 67 3.17 7.41 11.18
CA GLY A 67 2.28 8.26 11.98
C GLY A 67 0.95 8.52 11.27
N SER A 68 0.99 8.95 10.00
CA SER A 68 -0.20 9.22 9.19
C SER A 68 -0.43 8.24 8.04
N GLY A 69 0.59 7.49 7.63
CA GLY A 69 0.55 6.64 6.45
C GLY A 69 0.84 7.37 5.13
N ASN A 70 0.80 8.71 5.10
CA ASN A 70 1.00 9.48 3.87
C ASN A 70 2.45 9.41 3.36
N GLY A 71 3.43 9.66 4.24
CA GLY A 71 4.84 9.60 3.85
C GLY A 71 5.21 8.21 3.33
N GLU A 72 4.68 7.19 4.01
CA GLU A 72 4.93 5.79 3.73
C GLU A 72 4.40 5.37 2.36
N GLN A 73 3.17 5.75 2.01
CA GLN A 73 2.64 5.48 0.67
C GLN A 73 3.28 6.35 -0.42
N ILE A 74 3.70 7.58 -0.11
CA ILE A 74 4.47 8.41 -1.04
C ILE A 74 5.79 7.72 -1.39
N ALA A 75 6.52 7.20 -0.40
CA ALA A 75 7.75 6.45 -0.61
C ALA A 75 7.50 5.15 -1.38
N ALA A 76 6.54 4.34 -0.95
CA ALA A 76 6.21 3.07 -1.61
C ALA A 76 5.87 3.27 -3.10
N ASN A 77 5.09 4.30 -3.45
CA ASN A 77 4.74 4.65 -4.83
C ASN A 77 5.92 5.15 -5.69
N LYS A 78 7.12 5.32 -5.14
CA LYS A 78 8.34 5.59 -5.94
C LYS A 78 8.97 4.32 -6.50
N VAL A 79 8.60 3.16 -5.99
CA VAL A 79 9.06 1.88 -6.52
C VAL A 79 8.25 1.52 -7.76
N ALA A 80 8.95 1.24 -8.86
CA ALA A 80 8.32 0.89 -10.13
C ALA A 80 7.37 -0.32 -9.97
N GLY A 81 6.15 -0.21 -10.49
CA GLY A 81 5.11 -1.25 -10.40
C GLY A 81 4.30 -1.26 -9.09
N VAL A 82 4.63 -0.42 -8.12
CA VAL A 82 3.84 -0.27 -6.89
C VAL A 82 2.63 0.61 -7.16
N ARG A 83 1.51 0.18 -6.58
CA ARG A 83 0.29 0.97 -6.43
C ARG A 83 -0.06 0.94 -4.96
N ALA A 84 0.45 1.90 -4.21
CA ALA A 84 0.22 2.06 -2.78
C ALA A 84 -0.94 3.01 -2.50
N VAL A 85 -1.94 2.54 -1.76
CA VAL A 85 -3.12 3.33 -1.34
C VAL A 85 -3.06 3.64 0.15
N LEU A 86 -3.57 4.80 0.56
CA LEU A 86 -3.78 5.10 1.98
C LEU A 86 -5.17 4.60 2.40
N ALA A 87 -5.22 3.64 3.31
CA ALA A 87 -6.46 3.18 3.93
C ALA A 87 -6.69 3.92 5.25
N TRP A 88 -7.90 4.46 5.41
CA TRP A 88 -8.36 5.13 6.63
C TRP A 88 -9.79 4.73 7.02
N SER A 89 -10.32 3.71 6.34
CA SER A 89 -11.59 3.04 6.56
C SER A 89 -11.60 1.67 5.88
N GLU A 90 -12.50 0.76 6.28
CA GLU A 90 -12.71 -0.52 5.58
C GLU A 90 -13.08 -0.29 4.10
N GLU A 91 -13.91 0.74 3.84
CA GLU A 91 -14.30 1.13 2.48
C GLU A 91 -13.09 1.51 1.62
N THR A 92 -12.17 2.33 2.13
CA THR A 92 -10.99 2.74 1.35
C THR A 92 -9.97 1.62 1.18
N ALA A 93 -9.89 0.69 2.14
CA ALA A 93 -9.12 -0.54 2.00
C ALA A 93 -9.68 -1.44 0.88
N ALA A 94 -11.00 -1.67 0.86
CA ALA A 94 -11.67 -2.45 -0.16
C ALA A 94 -11.53 -1.82 -1.55
N LEU A 95 -11.86 -0.53 -1.68
CA LEU A 95 -11.77 0.22 -2.95
C LEU A 95 -10.32 0.23 -3.50
N GLY A 96 -9.32 0.27 -2.62
CA GLY A 96 -7.92 0.17 -3.00
C GLY A 96 -7.60 -1.13 -3.76
N ARG A 97 -8.19 -2.26 -3.35
CA ARG A 97 -8.07 -3.52 -4.08
C ARG A 97 -8.96 -3.54 -5.31
N GLU A 98 -10.24 -3.24 -5.15
CA GLU A 98 -11.27 -3.38 -6.17
C GLU A 98 -11.00 -2.50 -7.39
N HIS A 99 -10.60 -1.25 -7.19
CA HIS A 99 -10.50 -0.25 -8.25
C HIS A 99 -9.06 0.00 -8.70
N ASN A 100 -8.10 -0.07 -7.78
CA ASN A 100 -6.70 0.28 -8.06
C ASN A 100 -5.81 -0.94 -8.23
N ASN A 101 -6.32 -2.15 -7.95
CA ASN A 101 -5.52 -3.36 -7.81
C ASN A 101 -4.25 -3.06 -7.00
N ALA A 102 -4.39 -2.31 -5.90
CA ALA A 102 -3.28 -1.86 -5.10
C ALA A 102 -2.54 -3.06 -4.51
N ASN A 103 -1.24 -3.15 -4.76
CA ASN A 103 -0.40 -4.22 -4.21
C ASN A 103 0.20 -3.83 -2.86
N VAL A 104 0.17 -2.55 -2.50
CA VAL A 104 0.60 -2.05 -1.19
C VAL A 104 -0.54 -1.24 -0.57
N MET A 105 -0.80 -1.44 0.72
CA MET A 105 -1.65 -0.57 1.52
C MET A 105 -0.78 0.22 2.49
N SER A 106 -1.14 1.45 2.78
CA SER A 106 -0.59 2.23 3.87
C SER A 106 -1.65 2.57 4.90
N VAL A 107 -1.27 2.64 6.17
CA VAL A 107 -2.17 3.02 7.28
C VAL A 107 -1.42 3.90 8.29
N GLY A 108 -2.13 4.89 8.84
CA GLY A 108 -1.61 5.78 9.88
C GLY A 108 -1.86 5.22 11.28
N ALA A 109 -0.80 4.79 11.97
CA ALA A 109 -0.88 4.23 13.31
C ALA A 109 -1.37 5.22 14.38
N ARG A 110 -1.22 6.54 14.16
CA ARG A 110 -1.74 7.58 15.08
C ARG A 110 -3.16 8.02 14.76
N MET A 111 -3.76 7.47 13.70
CA MET A 111 -5.08 7.90 13.20
C MET A 111 -6.20 6.96 13.61
N HIS A 112 -5.86 5.76 14.06
CA HIS A 112 -6.81 4.68 14.32
C HIS A 112 -6.41 3.90 15.56
N THR A 113 -7.39 3.22 16.15
CA THR A 113 -7.11 2.15 17.10
C THR A 113 -6.46 0.97 16.38
N GLU A 114 -5.75 0.14 17.14
CA GLU A 114 -5.15 -1.10 16.63
C GLU A 114 -6.21 -2.04 16.01
N GLU A 115 -7.39 -2.14 16.61
CA GLU A 115 -8.50 -2.95 16.11
C GLU A 115 -9.03 -2.45 14.76
N GLU A 116 -9.23 -1.14 14.61
CA GLU A 116 -9.66 -0.53 13.34
C GLU A 116 -8.61 -0.77 12.24
N ALA A 117 -7.33 -0.49 12.53
CA ALA A 117 -6.26 -0.72 11.56
C ALA A 117 -6.17 -2.20 11.14
N THR A 118 -6.38 -3.13 12.09
CA THR A 118 -6.43 -4.57 11.80
C THR A 118 -7.58 -4.92 10.86
N LYS A 119 -8.78 -4.35 11.05
CA LYS A 119 -9.92 -4.54 10.14
C LYS A 119 -9.63 -4.01 8.73
N PHE A 120 -8.92 -2.89 8.61
CA PHE A 120 -8.54 -2.35 7.29
C PHE A 120 -7.59 -3.30 6.57
N VAL A 121 -6.60 -3.86 7.30
CA VAL A 121 -5.68 -4.88 6.78
C VAL A 121 -6.45 -6.13 6.36
N GLU A 122 -7.32 -6.66 7.22
CA GLU A 122 -8.15 -7.82 6.91
C GLU A 122 -8.96 -7.60 5.63
N THR A 123 -9.62 -6.45 5.54
CA THR A 123 -10.42 -6.06 4.37
C THR A 123 -9.55 -6.01 3.11
N PHE A 124 -8.41 -5.32 3.16
CA PHE A 124 -7.48 -5.22 2.04
C PHE A 124 -6.95 -6.58 1.58
N LEU A 125 -6.62 -7.49 2.49
CA LEU A 125 -6.11 -8.82 2.13
C LEU A 125 -7.21 -9.74 1.59
N GLY A 126 -8.44 -9.61 2.09
CA GLY A 126 -9.59 -10.41 1.68
C GLY A 126 -10.26 -9.94 0.40
N THR A 127 -10.05 -8.69 -0.01
CA THR A 127 -10.77 -8.10 -1.15
C THR A 127 -10.07 -8.38 -2.49
N PRO A 128 -10.74 -9.06 -3.44
CA PRO A 128 -10.19 -9.31 -4.78
C PRO A 128 -10.25 -8.06 -5.66
N PHE A 129 -9.35 -7.98 -6.65
CA PHE A 129 -9.47 -6.99 -7.71
C PHE A 129 -10.68 -7.32 -8.60
N THR A 130 -11.49 -6.32 -8.92
CA THR A 130 -12.73 -6.52 -9.71
C THR A 130 -12.45 -6.91 -11.17
N GLY A 131 -11.32 -6.46 -11.73
CA GLY A 131 -10.99 -6.72 -13.13
C GLY A 131 -11.84 -5.93 -14.14
N GLU A 132 -12.65 -4.96 -13.72
CA GLU A 132 -13.49 -4.23 -14.66
C GLU A 132 -12.65 -3.44 -15.66
N GLU A 133 -13.11 -3.41 -16.92
CA GLU A 133 -12.37 -2.83 -18.05
C GLU A 133 -11.91 -1.39 -17.78
N ARG A 134 -12.75 -0.57 -17.13
CA ARG A 134 -12.40 0.81 -16.78
C ARG A 134 -11.23 0.90 -15.80
N HIS A 135 -11.11 -0.04 -14.87
CA HIS A 135 -10.05 -0.06 -13.86
C HIS A 135 -8.74 -0.57 -14.48
N VAL A 136 -8.82 -1.66 -15.26
CA VAL A 136 -7.68 -2.20 -16.02
C VAL A 136 -7.10 -1.13 -16.95
N ARG A 137 -7.94 -0.43 -17.72
CA ARG A 137 -7.50 0.65 -18.62
C ARG A 137 -6.75 1.77 -17.89
N ARG A 138 -7.25 2.20 -16.72
CA ARG A 138 -6.62 3.27 -15.92
C ARG A 138 -5.28 2.82 -15.33
N ILE A 139 -5.19 1.57 -14.86
CA ILE A 139 -3.95 0.98 -14.37
C ILE A 139 -2.92 0.91 -15.50
N GLN A 140 -3.33 0.52 -16.71
CA GLN A 140 -2.43 0.48 -17.86
C GLN A 140 -1.90 1.87 -18.22
N MET A 141 -2.75 2.90 -18.24
CA MET A 141 -2.31 4.28 -18.48
C MET A 141 -1.24 4.75 -17.47
N LEU A 142 -1.37 4.37 -16.20
CA LEU A 142 -0.37 4.68 -15.18
C LEU A 142 0.92 3.88 -15.38
N ALA A 143 0.83 2.59 -15.70
CA ALA A 143 1.99 1.74 -15.96
C ALA A 143 2.78 2.21 -17.21
N ASP A 144 2.07 2.64 -18.25
CA ASP A 144 2.68 3.21 -19.45
C ASP A 144 3.43 4.50 -19.09
N TYR A 145 2.76 5.43 -18.39
CA TYR A 145 3.41 6.68 -17.93
C TYR A 145 4.62 6.43 -17.02
N GLU A 146 4.54 5.46 -16.12
CA GLU A 146 5.65 5.11 -15.23
C GLU A 146 6.93 4.73 -16.01
N THR A 147 6.76 4.04 -17.14
CA THR A 147 7.84 3.57 -18.00
C THR A 147 8.29 4.63 -19.00
N THR A 148 7.37 5.27 -19.71
CA THR A 148 7.67 6.16 -20.85
C THR A 148 7.82 7.62 -20.44
N ARG A 149 7.20 8.03 -19.33
CA ARG A 149 7.02 9.44 -18.90
C ARG A 149 6.21 10.29 -19.88
N GLU A 150 5.51 9.66 -20.82
CA GLU A 150 4.60 10.34 -21.75
C GLU A 150 3.19 10.43 -21.14
N LEU A 151 2.61 11.62 -21.16
CA LEU A 151 1.26 11.83 -20.63
C LEU A 151 0.23 11.14 -21.54
N PRO A 152 -0.73 10.37 -20.99
CA PRO A 152 -1.86 9.89 -21.78
C PRO A 152 -2.67 11.08 -22.30
N PRO A 153 -3.26 10.99 -23.51
CA PRO A 153 -4.02 12.09 -24.08
C PRO A 153 -5.23 12.42 -23.22
N ILE A 154 -5.51 13.72 -23.04
CA ILE A 154 -6.77 14.17 -22.46
C ILE A 154 -7.91 13.75 -23.42
N PRO A 155 -9.00 13.11 -22.93
CA PRO A 155 -10.06 12.65 -23.82
C PRO A 155 -10.66 13.80 -24.63
N ALA A 156 -10.91 13.57 -25.92
CA ALA A 156 -11.30 14.62 -26.87
C ALA A 156 -12.60 15.38 -26.54
N HIS A 157 -13.45 14.82 -25.67
CA HIS A 157 -14.68 15.47 -25.20
C HIS A 157 -14.45 16.44 -24.04
N HIS A 158 -13.26 16.49 -23.45
CA HIS A 158 -12.90 17.51 -22.46
C HIS A 158 -12.51 18.81 -23.18
N PRO A 159 -13.09 19.96 -22.80
CA PRO A 159 -12.69 21.24 -23.37
C PRO A 159 -11.22 21.50 -23.01
N GLN A 160 -10.40 21.78 -24.03
CA GLN A 160 -9.06 22.32 -23.80
C GLN A 160 -9.23 23.74 -23.27
N GLN A 161 -8.53 24.09 -22.18
CA GLN A 161 -8.49 25.48 -21.74
C GLN A 161 -7.95 26.35 -22.90
N PRO A 162 -8.54 27.52 -23.14
CA PRO A 162 -8.12 28.41 -24.23
C PRO A 162 -6.67 28.90 -24.07
#